data_AF-A0A5B7WT30-F1
#
_entry.id   AF-A0A5B7WT30-F1
#
_cell.length_a   1.000
_cell.length_b   1.000
_cell.length_c   1.000
_cell.angle_alpha   90.00
_cell.angle_beta   90.00
_cell.angle_gamma   90.00
#
_symmetry.space_group_name_H-M   'P 1'
#
loop_
_entity.id
_entity.type
_entity.pdbx_description
1 polymer ?
#
loop_
_entity_poly.entity_id
_entity_poly.type
_entity_poly.pdbx_seq_one_letter_code
_entity_poly.pdbx_strand_id
1 'polypeptide(L)' 'MKQVLLWLLAAAAVALGIAAFIYGGFDDSPGLQGLGALLVLGTLIWLARRRRRSRAGVGPGGDGP' A
#
# COMPACT_ATOMS: atom_id res chain seq x y z
N MET A 1 -0.17 -14.54 -12.52
CA MET A 1 1.13 -14.32 -11.83
C MET A 1 1.37 -12.87 -11.40
N LYS A 2 1.26 -11.88 -12.30
CA LYS A 2 1.52 -10.45 -12.00
C LYS A 2 0.74 -9.89 -10.79
N GLN A 3 -0.52 -10.30 -10.59
CA GLN A 3 -1.30 -9.86 -9.42
C GLN A 3 -0.74 -10.38 -8.10
N VAL A 4 -0.42 -11.67 -8.01
CA VAL A 4 0.18 -12.29 -6.83
C VAL A 4 1.51 -11.59 -6.49
N LEU A 5 2.35 -11.35 -7.50
CA LEU A 5 3.59 -10.59 -7.32
C LEU A 5 3.35 -9.18 -6.75
N LEU A 6 2.35 -8.45 -7.25
CA LEU A 6 2.03 -7.11 -6.74
C LEU A 6 1.51 -7.16 -5.29
N TRP A 7 0.77 -8.21 -4.91
CA TRP A 7 0.35 -8.40 -3.53
C TRP A 7 1.51 -8.73 -2.60
N LEU A 8 2.44 -9.59 -3.04
CA LEU A 8 3.65 -9.91 -2.30
C LEU A 8 4.53 -8.66 -2.11
N LEU A 9 4.72 -7.87 -3.16
CA LEU A 9 5.47 -6.61 -3.08
C LEU A 9 4.81 -5.60 -2.14
N ALA A 10 3.48 -5.48 -2.17
CA ALA A 10 2.76 -4.60 -1.25
C ALA A 10 2.90 -5.07 0.21
N ALA A 11 2.79 -6.38 0.46
CA ALA A 11 2.98 -6.94 1.79
C ALA A 11 4.42 -6.73 2.30
N ALA A 12 5.41 -6.96 1.44
CA ALA A 12 6.82 -6.71 1.75
C ALA A 12 7.10 -5.23 2.04
N ALA A 13 6.53 -4.30 1.25
CA ALA A 13 6.66 -2.86 1.48
C ALA A 13 6.07 -2.43 2.82
N VAL A 14 4.90 -2.97 3.19
CA VAL A 14 4.30 -2.71 4.52
C VAL A 14 5.17 -3.27 5.63
N ALA A 15 5.64 -4.51 5.50
CA ALA A 15 6.51 -5.13 6.51
C ALA A 15 7.82 -4.35 6.71
N LEU A 16 8.47 -3.93 5.62
CA LEU A 16 9.67 -3.09 5.65
C LEU A 16 9.39 -1.71 6.25
N GLY A 17 8.26 -1.09 5.92
CA GLY A 17 7.88 0.20 6.48
C GLY A 17 7.63 0.12 7.99
N ILE A 18 6.95 -0.93 8.46
CA ILE A 18 6.76 -1.19 9.90
C ILE A 18 8.10 -1.44 10.58
N ALA A 19 8.97 -2.27 10.00
CA ALA A 19 10.29 -2.52 10.55
C ALA A 19 11.12 -1.24 10.64
N ALA A 20 11.16 -0.42 9.59
CA ALA A 20 11.83 0.88 9.60
C ALA A 20 11.26 1.83 10.66
N PHE A 21 9.93 1.85 10.84
CA PHE A 21 9.29 2.65 11.88
C PHE A 21 9.72 2.24 13.30
N ILE A 22 9.71 0.93 13.56
CA ILE A 22 10.05 0.37 14.87
C ILE A 22 11.55 0.55 15.15
N TYR A 23 12.43 0.10 14.23
CA TYR A 23 13.88 0.21 14.42
C TYR A 23 14.38 1.64 14.38
N GLY A 24 13.74 2.53 13.61
CA GLY A 24 14.01 3.97 13.66
C GLY A 24 13.65 4.59 15.01
N GLY A 25 12.65 4.03 15.70
CA GLY A 25 12.33 4.42 17.07
C GLY A 25 13.36 3.95 18.10
N PHE A 26 13.92 2.74 17.92
CA PHE A 26 14.99 2.24 18.78
C PHE A 26 16.32 2.99 18.61
N ASP A 27 16.54 3.59 17.44
CA ASP A 27 17.75 4.34 17.09
C ASP A 27 17.56 5.86 17.23
N ASP A 28 16.49 6.32 17.91
CA ASP A 28 16.12 7.74 18.06
C ASP A 28 16.21 8.55 16.75
N SER A 29 15.99 7.88 15.60
CA SER A 29 16.18 8.46 14.28
C SER A 29 14.81 8.84 13.69
N PRO A 30 14.35 10.09 13.89
CA PRO A 30 13.03 10.53 13.43
C PRO A 30 12.89 10.42 11.90
N GLY A 31 14.00 10.44 11.16
CA GLY A 31 14.03 10.25 9.71
C GLY A 31 13.63 8.84 9.27
N LEU A 32 14.23 7.79 9.85
CA LEU A 32 13.90 6.41 9.50
C LEU A 32 12.46 6.08 9.93
N GLN A 33 12.05 6.61 11.08
CA GLN A 33 10.69 6.47 11.57
C GLN A 33 9.68 7.15 10.63
N GLY A 34 9.96 8.39 10.19
CA GLY A 34 9.14 9.10 9.21
C GLY A 34 9.08 8.39 7.85
N LEU A 35 10.20 7.88 7.35
CA LEU A 35 10.25 7.11 6.09
C LEU A 35 9.46 5.81 6.20
N GLY A 36 9.56 5.10 7.32
CA GLY A 36 8.78 3.90 7.60
C GLY A 36 7.27 4.19 7.56
N ALA A 37 6.83 5.25 8.23
CA ALA A 37 5.43 5.67 8.23
C ALA A 37 4.94 6.04 6.81
N LEU A 38 5.72 6.82 6.07
CA LEU A 38 5.39 7.21 4.70
C LEU A 38 5.28 6.00 3.77
N LEU A 39 6.17 5.02 3.91
CA LEU A 39 6.14 3.80 3.10
C LEU A 39 4.87 2.98 3.37
N VAL A 40 4.50 2.80 4.64
CA VAL A 40 3.26 2.09 5.02
C VAL A 40 2.04 2.83 4.48
N LEU A 41 1.89 4.11 4.81
CA LEU A 41 0.73 4.92 4.40
C LEU A 41 0.63 5.03 2.88
N GLY A 42 1.74 5.29 2.19
CA GLY A 42 1.81 5.35 0.73
C GLY A 42 1.35 4.05 0.08
N THR A 43 1.79 2.90 0.61
CA THR A 43 1.39 1.58 0.13
C THR A 43 -0.11 1.34 0.31
N LEU A 44 -0.65 1.67 1.49
CA LEU A 44 -2.08 1.53 1.79
C LEU A 44 -2.95 2.44 0.91
N ILE A 45 -2.56 3.70 0.74
CA ILE A 45 -3.26 4.67 -0.12
C ILE A 45 -3.25 4.19 -1.57
N TRP A 46 -2.09 3.75 -2.07
CA TRP A 46 -1.97 3.21 -3.42
C TRP A 46 -2.90 2.01 -3.62
N LEU A 47 -2.95 1.11 -2.63
CA LEU A 47 -3.81 -0.07 -2.69
C LEU A 47 -5.29 0.29 -2.68
N ALA A 48 -5.69 1.24 -1.82
CA ALA A 48 -7.06 1.73 -1.75
C ALA A 48 -7.50 2.38 -3.08
N ARG A 49 -6.64 3.22 -3.68
CA ARG A 49 -6.88 3.85 -4.99
C ARG A 49 -7.03 2.79 -6.09
N ARG A 50 -6.20 1.75 -6.07
CA ARG A 50 -6.27 0.64 -7.02
C ARG A 50 -7.60 -0.11 -6.93
N ARG A 51 -8.05 -0.46 -5.71
CA ARG A 51 -9.35 -1.13 -5.50
C ARG A 51 -10.53 -0.26 -5.93
N ARG A 52 -10.50 1.05 -5.68
CA ARG A 52 -11.56 1.97 -6.12
C ARG A 52 -11.70 2.02 -7.63
N ARG A 53 -10.59 2.09 -8.38
CA ARG A 53 -10.62 2.05 -9.86
C ARG A 53 -11.19 0.76 -10.42
N SER A 54 -10.88 -0.38 -9.79
CA SER A 54 -11.47 -1.67 -10.18
C SER A 54 -12.97 -1.77 -9.91
N ARG A 55 -13.50 -1.03 -8.93
CA ARG A 55 -14.95 -0.98 -8.62
C ARG A 55 -15.72 0.03 -9.46
N ALA A 56 -15.09 1.15 -9.83
CA ALA A 56 -15.73 2.18 -10.66
C ALA A 56 -16.05 1.73 -12.10
N GLY A 57 -15.41 0.66 -12.59
CA GLY A 57 -15.77 0.02 -13.86
C GLY A 57 -16.98 -0.93 -13.79
N VAL A 58 -17.58 -1.11 -12.61
CA VAL A 58 -18.79 -1.92 -12.39
C VAL A 58 -19.92 -0.97 -11.97
N GLY A 59 -20.35 -0.12 -12.89
CA GLY A 59 -21.53 0.73 -12.71
C GLY A 59 -22.81 -0.04 -13.11
N PRO A 60 -23.95 0.17 -12.41
CA PRO A 60 -25.23 -0.38 -12.80
C PRO A 60 -25.76 0.37 -14.04
N GLY A 61 -25.33 -0.08 -15.21
CA GLY A 61 -25.75 0.43 -16.52
C GLY A 61 -25.48 -0.63 -17.59
N GLY A 62 -25.77 -1.88 -17.24
CA GLY A 62 -25.73 -3.02 -18.15
C GLY A 62 -27.01 -3.03 -19.00
N ASP A 63 -27.21 -1.96 -19.75
CA ASP A 63 -28.26 -1.84 -20.74
C ASP A 63 -27.58 -1.67 -22.09
N GLY A 64 -27.49 -2.79 -22.80
CA GLY A 64 -27.23 -2.79 -24.22
C GLY A 64 -27.13 -4.20 -24.77
N PRO A 65 -27.31 -4.35 -26.08
CA PRO A 65 -28.37 -3.79 -26.94
C PRO A 65 -29.67 -4.63 -26.92
#